data_AF-A0A515HG77-F1
#
_entry.id   AF-A0A515HG77-F1
#
_cell.length_a   1.000
_cell.length_b   1.000
_cell.length_c   1.000
_cell.angle_alpha   90.00
_cell.angle_beta   90.00
_cell.angle_gamma   90.00
#
_symmetry.space_group_name_H-M   'P 1'
#
loop_
_entity.id
_entity.type
_entity.pdbx_description
1 polymer ?
#
loop_
_entity_poly.entity_id
_entity_poly.type
_entity_poly.pdbx_seq_one_letter_code
_entity_poly.pdbx_strand_id
1 'polypeptide(L)' 'MNTAEMLQASLKYVKFLQAQLGVLRLMESIPRCKSEQDEHLQVFLASPAIQERLSTEGMCIVPNEMVDELAA' A
#
# COMPACT_ATOMS: atom_id res chain seq x y z
N MET A 1 -34.38 7.82 -12.90
CA MET A 1 -33.54 6.67 -13.24
C MET A 1 -34.45 5.51 -13.59
N ASN A 2 -34.44 5.08 -14.84
CA ASN A 2 -35.19 3.92 -15.30
C ASN A 2 -34.30 2.66 -15.30
N THR A 3 -34.90 1.49 -15.53
CA THR A 3 -34.18 0.21 -15.49
C THR A 3 -33.04 0.13 -16.51
N ALA A 4 -33.20 0.73 -17.71
CA ALA A 4 -32.16 0.74 -18.72
C ALA A 4 -30.95 1.58 -18.30
N GLU A 5 -31.19 2.75 -17.70
CA GLU A 5 -30.15 3.62 -17.14
C GLU A 5 -29.41 2.93 -15.99
N MET A 6 -30.14 2.19 -15.14
CA MET A 6 -29.55 1.41 -14.05
C MET A 6 -28.62 0.31 -14.56
N LEU A 7 -29.06 -0.47 -15.54
CA LEU A 7 -28.24 -1.52 -16.16
C LEU A 7 -27.00 -0.94 -16.84
N GLN A 8 -27.14 0.20 -17.52
CA GLN A 8 -26.00 0.86 -18.16
C GLN A 8 -24.99 1.36 -17.13
N ALA A 9 -25.44 1.93 -16.00
CA ALA A 9 -24.56 2.36 -14.91
C ALA A 9 -23.83 1.17 -14.27
N SER A 10 -24.52 0.06 -14.00
CA SER A 10 -23.91 -1.16 -13.46
C SER A 10 -22.85 -1.72 -14.40
N LEU A 11 -23.12 -1.76 -15.72
CA LEU A 11 -22.14 -2.23 -16.70
C LEU A 11 -20.88 -1.34 -16.72
N LYS A 12 -21.04 -0.02 -16.63
CA LYS A 12 -19.90 0.92 -16.53
C LYS A 12 -19.08 0.67 -15.27
N TYR A 13 -19.75 0.41 -14.14
CA TYR A 13 -19.08 0.12 -12.87
C TYR A 13 -18.29 -1.19 -12.92
N VAL A 14 -18.86 -2.25 -13.51
CA VAL A 14 -18.13 -3.52 -13.70
C VAL A 14 -16.86 -3.32 -14.53
N LYS A 15 -16.93 -2.54 -15.62
CA LYS A 15 -15.76 -2.23 -16.44
C LYS A 15 -14.70 -1.43 -15.68
N PHE A 16 -15.14 -0.48 -14.86
CA PHE A 16 -14.25 0.29 -13.99
C PHE A 16 -13.50 -0.62 -13.01
N LEU A 17 -14.22 -1.53 -12.33
CA LEU A 17 -13.60 -2.50 -11.42
C LEU A 17 -12.61 -3.43 -12.13
N GLN A 18 -12.95 -3.89 -13.34
CA GLN A 18 -12.04 -4.70 -14.16
C GLN A 18 -10.76 -3.94 -14.52
N ALA A 19 -10.86 -2.64 -14.84
CA ALA A 19 -9.69 -1.79 -15.09
C ALA A 19 -8.84 -1.62 -13.83
N GLN A 20 -9.45 -1.41 -12.67
CA GLN A 20 -8.74 -1.33 -11.39
C GLN A 20 -7.98 -2.62 -11.05
N LEU A 21 -8.61 -3.78 -11.25
CA LEU A 21 -7.93 -5.08 -11.10
C LEU A 21 -6.75 -5.24 -12.07
N GLY A 22 -6.89 -4.75 -13.30
CA GLY A 22 -5.80 -4.73 -14.29
C GLY A 22 -4.61 -3.88 -13.82
N VAL A 23 -4.87 -2.70 -13.26
CA VAL A 23 -3.82 -1.84 -12.68
C VAL A 23 -3.16 -2.51 -11.48
N LEU A 24 -3.95 -3.12 -10.58
CA LEU A 24 -3.42 -3.77 -9.39
C LEU A 24 -2.50 -4.95 -9.75
N ARG A 25 -2.89 -5.77 -10.73
CA ARG A 25 -2.04 -6.84 -11.26
C ARG A 25 -0.77 -6.32 -11.93
N LEU A 26 -0.87 -5.18 -12.63
CA LEU A 26 0.30 -4.53 -13.20
C LEU A 26 1.26 -4.06 -12.09
N MET A 27 0.74 -3.48 -11.01
CA MET A 27 1.54 -3.06 -9.84
C MET A 27 2.26 -4.23 -9.17
N GLU A 28 1.63 -5.41 -9.08
CA GLU A 28 2.30 -6.63 -8.60
C GLU A 28 3.42 -7.11 -9.55
N SER A 29 3.22 -6.95 -10.86
CA SER A 29 4.20 -7.37 -11.88
C SER A 29 5.39 -6.42 -12.03
N ILE A 30 5.25 -5.17 -11.58
CA ILE A 30 6.36 -4.22 -11.53
C ILE A 30 7.28 -4.72 -10.42
N PRO A 31 8.53 -5.09 -10.74
CA PRO A 31 9.50 -5.43 -9.71
C PRO A 31 9.50 -4.29 -8.71
N ARG A 32 9.35 -4.58 -7.41
CA ARG A 32 9.67 -3.61 -6.36
C ARG A 32 11.15 -3.29 -6.52
N CYS A 33 11.45 -2.36 -7.41
CA CYS A 33 12.74 -1.71 -7.46
C CYS A 33 12.85 -1.13 -6.07
N LYS A 34 13.81 -1.62 -5.26
CA LYS A 34 14.17 -1.01 -3.99
C LYS A 34 14.38 0.45 -4.32
N SER A 35 13.37 1.27 -4.08
CA SER A 35 13.43 2.67 -4.40
C SER A 35 14.49 3.25 -3.48
N GLU A 36 15.12 4.36 -3.84
CA GLU A 36 16.04 5.06 -2.92
C GLU A 36 15.36 5.33 -1.56
N GLN A 37 14.01 5.38 -1.54
CA GLN A 37 13.19 5.44 -0.33
C GLN A 37 13.33 4.21 0.58
N ASP A 38 13.48 2.99 0.05
CA ASP A 38 13.74 1.77 0.84
C ASP A 38 15.11 1.84 1.54
N GLU A 39 16.14 2.38 0.87
CA GLU A 39 17.46 2.56 1.48
C GLU A 39 17.45 3.61 2.59
N HIS A 40 16.80 4.76 2.35
CA HIS A 40 16.63 5.77 3.37
C HIS A 40 15.80 5.25 4.55
N LEU A 41 14.73 4.49 4.29
CA LEU A 41 13.90 3.88 5.33
C LEU A 41 14.72 2.89 6.18
N GLN A 42 15.59 2.09 5.57
CA GLN A 42 16.52 1.21 6.29
C GLN A 42 17.47 2.00 7.20
N VAL A 43 17.98 3.15 6.76
CA VAL A 43 18.82 4.03 7.61
C VAL A 43 18.04 4.56 8.81
N PHE A 44 16.77 4.94 8.63
CA PHE A 44 15.92 5.39 9.73
C PHE A 44 15.57 4.27 10.70
N LEU A 45 15.31 3.06 10.20
CA LEU A 45 15.09 1.86 11.01
C LEU A 45 16.33 1.46 11.82
N ALA A 46 17.51 1.58 11.22
CA ALA A 46 18.78 1.20 11.85
C ALA A 46 19.32 2.22 12.87
N SER A 47 18.74 3.43 12.96
CA SER A 47 19.21 4.50 13.84
C SER A 47 18.45 4.53 15.17
N PRO A 48 19.06 4.11 16.30
CA PRO A 48 18.39 4.08 17.59
C PRO A 48 17.96 5.46 18.07
N ALA A 49 18.79 6.48 17.83
CA ALA A 49 18.48 7.86 18.22
C ALA A 49 17.24 8.42 17.51
N ILE A 50 16.96 7.96 16.28
CA ILE A 50 15.77 8.38 15.55
C ILE A 50 14.54 7.62 16.06
N GLN A 51 14.65 6.31 16.29
CA GLN A 51 13.57 5.49 16.84
C GLN A 51 13.16 5.92 18.27
N GLU A 52 14.11 6.27 19.13
CA GLU A 52 13.82 6.81 20.47
C GLU A 52 13.06 8.13 20.42
N ARG A 53 13.42 9.01 19.48
CA ARG A 53 12.72 10.29 19.27
C ARG A 53 11.31 10.09 18.75
N LEU A 54 11.14 9.29 17.71
CA LEU A 54 9.83 8.98 17.15
C LEU A 54 8.94 8.31 18.21
N SER A 55 9.49 7.38 19.00
CA SER A 55 8.76 6.72 20.09
C SER A 55 8.27 7.71 21.14
N THR A 56 9.03 8.77 21.42
CA THR A 56 8.61 9.85 22.33
C THR A 56 7.43 10.65 21.78
N GLU A 57 7.34 10.75 20.46
CA GLU A 57 6.23 11.39 19.72
C GLU A 57 5.06 10.42 19.46
N GLY A 58 5.12 9.17 19.95
CA GLY A 58 4.09 8.16 19.75
C GLY A 58 4.06 7.56 18.34
N MET A 59 5.12 7.74 17.56
CA MET A 59 5.28 7.21 16.21
C MET A 59 6.42 6.19 16.22
N CYS A 60 6.24 5.00 15.67
CA CYS A 60 7.36 4.06 15.49
C CYS A 60 7.36 3.58 14.04
N ILE A 61 8.56 3.48 13.45
CA ILE A 61 8.72 2.90 12.12
C ILE A 61 9.20 1.48 12.33
N VAL A 62 8.46 0.50 11.81
CA VAL A 62 8.79 -0.92 11.87
C VAL A 62 8.63 -1.55 10.48
N PRO A 63 9.45 -2.55 10.13
CA PRO A 63 9.25 -3.36 8.93
C PRO A 63 7.87 -4.03 8.95
N ASN A 64 7.21 -4.11 7.79
CA ASN A 64 5.90 -4.75 7.69
C ASN A 64 5.98 -6.23 8.06
N GLU A 65 7.10 -6.89 7.78
CA GLU A 65 7.33 -8.30 8.11
C GLU A 65 7.22 -8.55 9.62
N MET A 66 7.70 -7.61 10.45
CA MET A 66 7.57 -7.71 11.91
C MET A 66 6.13 -7.51 12.39
N VAL A 67 5.35 -6.69 11.69
CA VAL A 67 3.93 -6.48 11.98
C VAL A 67 3.13 -7.73 11.61
N ASP A 68 3.43 -8.33 10.46
CA ASP A 68 2.80 -9.57 9.99
C ASP A 68 3.11 -10.76 10.92
N GLU A 69 4.33 -10.86 11.44
CA GLU A 69 4.72 -11.86 12.45
C GLU A 69 3.99 -11.68 13.79
N LEU A 70 3.72 -10.44 14.19
CA LEU A 70 3.04 -10.14 15.45
C LEU A 70 1.52 -10.31 15.37
N ALA A 71 0.96 -10.30 14.17
CA ALA A 71 -0.46 -10.44 13.89
C ALA A 71 -0.91 -11.90 13.67
N ALA A 72 0.03 -12.86 13.61
CA ALA A 72 -0.21 -14.29 13.45
C ALA A 72 -0.41 -15.02 14.78
#